data_AF-A0A2H0QGV1-F1
#
_entry.id   AF-A0A2H0QGV1-F1
#
_cell.length_a   1.000
_cell.length_b   1.000
_cell.length_c   1.000
_cell.angle_alpha   90.00
_cell.angle_beta   90.00
_cell.angle_gamma   90.00
#
_symmetry.space_group_name_H-M   'P 1'
#
loop_
_entity.id
_entity.type
_entity.pdbx_description
1 polymer ?
#
loop_
_entity_poly.entity_id
_entity_poly.type
_entity_poly.pdbx_seq_one_letter_code
_entity_poly.pdbx_strand_id
1 'polypeptide(L)'
;MDSILNLSALESNQTLTVALLAIAFIRVFIEVLGIHPEEWPVSKFLAKSRGQEWAQSFHRKGLFLSIGFILLFAPGILLSH
;
A
#
# COMPACT_ATOMS: atom_id res chain seq x y z
N MET A 1 -3.41 -33.86 -4.91
CA MET A 1 -4.13 -33.15 -3.83
C MET A 1 -3.59 -31.73 -3.61
N ASP A 2 -2.54 -31.30 -4.34
CA ASP A 2 -1.92 -29.97 -4.17
C ASP A 2 -2.49 -28.87 -5.09
N SER A 3 -3.30 -29.23 -6.08
CA SER A 3 -3.84 -28.29 -7.07
C SER A 3 -5.17 -27.62 -6.65
N ILE A 4 -5.82 -28.09 -5.57
CA ILE A 4 -7.16 -27.61 -5.15
C ILE A 4 -7.06 -26.56 -4.02
N LEU A 5 -5.99 -26.59 -3.21
CA LEU A 5 -5.75 -25.56 -2.19
C LEU A 5 -5.23 -24.23 -2.77
N ASN A 6 -4.82 -24.21 -4.04
CA ASN A 6 -4.10 -23.10 -4.64
C ASN A 6 -4.95 -22.22 -5.56
N LEU A 7 -6.25 -22.53 -5.75
CA LEU A 7 -7.13 -21.74 -6.61
C LEU A 7 -8.10 -20.86 -5.79
N SER A 8 -8.65 -21.37 -4.69
CA SER A 8 -9.42 -20.57 -3.74
C SER A 8 -8.55 -19.58 -2.94
N ALA A 9 -7.27 -19.90 -2.73
CA ALA A 9 -6.30 -18.95 -2.22
C ALA A 9 -6.01 -17.83 -3.25
N LEU A 10 -6.03 -18.14 -4.54
CA LEU A 10 -5.88 -17.14 -5.61
C LEU A 10 -7.09 -16.20 -5.71
N GLU A 11 -8.32 -16.72 -5.61
CA GLU A 11 -9.56 -15.91 -5.61
C GLU A 11 -9.76 -15.14 -4.29
N SER A 12 -9.44 -15.74 -3.14
CA SER A 12 -9.41 -15.07 -1.83
C SER A 12 -8.48 -13.85 -1.82
N ASN A 13 -7.37 -13.96 -2.54
CA ASN A 13 -6.38 -12.89 -2.65
C ASN A 13 -6.78 -11.77 -3.60
N GLN A 14 -7.79 -11.92 -4.45
CA GLN A 14 -8.20 -10.85 -5.36
C GLN A 14 -8.81 -9.68 -4.57
N THR A 15 -9.70 -9.96 -3.62
CA THR A 15 -10.27 -8.94 -2.72
C THR A 15 -9.18 -8.24 -1.91
N LEU A 16 -8.22 -8.99 -1.37
CA LEU A 16 -7.09 -8.45 -0.63
C LEU A 16 -6.17 -7.61 -1.54
N THR A 17 -5.91 -8.07 -2.76
CA THR A 17 -5.09 -7.35 -3.75
C THR A 17 -5.75 -6.04 -4.16
N VAL A 18 -7.06 -6.06 -4.43
CA VAL A 18 -7.86 -4.87 -4.76
C VAL A 18 -7.90 -3.90 -3.58
N ALA A 19 -8.07 -4.39 -2.35
CA ALA A 19 -8.03 -3.56 -1.15
C ALA A 19 -6.65 -2.90 -0.94
N LEU A 20 -5.57 -3.67 -1.09
CA LEU A 20 -4.20 -3.14 -1.02
C LEU A 20 -3.91 -2.16 -2.16
N LEU A 21 -4.43 -2.41 -3.35
CA LEU A 21 -4.30 -1.50 -4.50
C LEU A 21 -5.03 -0.18 -4.23
N ALA A 22 -6.25 -0.24 -3.68
CA ALA A 22 -7.00 0.95 -3.28
C ALA A 22 -6.25 1.76 -2.21
N ILE A 23 -5.68 1.10 -1.19
CA ILE A 23 -4.86 1.76 -0.16
C ILE A 23 -3.59 2.37 -0.78
N ALA A 24 -2.94 1.68 -1.72
CA ALA A 24 -1.78 2.21 -2.43
C ALA A 24 -2.14 3.46 -3.26
N PHE A 25 -3.29 3.46 -3.95
CA PHE A 25 -3.80 4.63 -4.64
C PHE A 25 -4.08 5.78 -3.69
N ILE A 26 -4.76 5.54 -2.57
CA ILE A 26 -5.00 6.56 -1.54
C ILE A 26 -3.67 7.13 -1.04
N ARG A 27 -2.66 6.28 -0.81
CA ARG A 27 -1.34 6.73 -0.35
C ARG A 27 -0.66 7.65 -1.36
N VAL A 28 -0.67 7.30 -2.65
CA VAL A 28 -0.11 8.15 -3.71
C VAL A 28 -0.94 9.43 -3.89
N PHE A 29 -2.27 9.34 -3.80
CA PHE A 29 -3.17 10.49 -3.92
C PHE A 29 -2.92 11.55 -2.83
N ILE A 30 -2.74 11.12 -1.57
CA ILE A 30 -2.40 12.01 -0.45
C ILE A 30 -1.08 12.76 -0.72
N GLU A 31 -0.08 12.06 -1.28
CA GLU A 31 1.21 12.67 -1.65
C GLU A 31 1.06 13.67 -2.81
N VAL A 32 0.26 13.34 -3.83
CA VAL A 32 -0.03 14.23 -4.98
C VAL A 32 -0.74 15.51 -4.53
N LEU A 33 -1.59 15.44 -3.50
CA LEU A 33 -2.22 16.61 -2.88
C LEU A 33 -1.26 17.45 -2.02
N GLY A 34 -0.01 17.02 -1.84
CA GLY A 34 0.97 17.71 -0.98
C GLY A 34 0.65 17.60 0.51
N ILE A 35 -0.19 16.64 0.91
CA ILE A 35 -0.48 16.41 2.33
C ILE A 35 0.67 15.60 2.91
N HIS A 36 1.46 16.22 3.78
CA HIS A 36 2.60 15.59 4.44
C HIS A 36 2.13 14.66 5.57
N PRO A 37 2.13 13.32 5.38
CA PRO A 37 1.54 12.39 6.35
C PRO A 37 2.38 12.30 7.63
N GLU A 38 3.63 12.74 7.54
CA GLU A 38 4.55 12.91 8.66
C GLU A 38 4.08 13.93 9.69
N GLU A 39 3.25 14.90 9.28
CA GLU A 39 2.71 15.93 10.16
C GLU A 39 1.44 15.50 10.91
N TRP A 40 0.86 14.35 10.55
CA TRP A 40 -0.37 13.85 11.14
C TRP A 40 -0.17 13.46 12.61
N PRO A 41 -1.21 13.61 13.47
CA PRO A 41 -1.11 13.28 14.90
C PRO A 41 -0.69 11.83 15.14
N VAL A 42 -1.16 10.91 14.29
CA VAL A 42 -0.78 9.48 14.35
C VAL A 42 0.70 9.28 14.02
N SER A 43 1.21 9.96 12.99
CA SER A 43 2.63 9.90 12.63
C SER A 43 3.51 10.48 13.73
N LYS A 44 3.13 11.63 14.30
CA LYS A 44 3.86 12.26 15.42
C LYS A 44 3.90 11.34 16.65
N PHE A 45 2.82 10.61 16.93
CA PHE A 45 2.78 9.63 18.02
C PHE A 45 3.74 8.45 17.78
N LEU A 46 3.78 7.93 16.55
CA LEU A 46 4.71 6.87 16.14
C LEU A 46 6.17 7.33 16.17
N ALA A 47 6.43 8.56 15.70
CA ALA A 47 7.75 9.18 15.72
C ALA A 47 8.26 9.38 17.16
N LYS A 48 7.38 9.71 18.12
CA LYS A 48 7.74 9.81 19.54
C LYS A 48 8.24 8.48 20.12
N SER A 49 7.72 7.35 19.63
CA SER A 49 8.05 6.02 20.15
C SER A 49 9.23 5.36 19.44
N ARG A 50 9.47 5.67 18.16
CA ARG A 50 10.49 5.00 17.32
C ARG A 50 11.57 5.92 16.73
N GLY A 51 11.45 7.22 16.94
CA GLY A 51 12.34 8.24 16.38
C GLY A 51 11.82 8.84 15.07
N GLN A 52 12.13 10.13 14.88
CA GLN A 52 11.73 10.93 13.72
C GLN A 52 12.31 10.36 12.41
N GLU A 53 13.58 9.94 12.42
CA GLU A 53 14.28 9.39 11.24
C GLU A 53 13.66 8.08 10.76
N TRP A 54 13.22 7.23 11.70
CA TRP A 54 12.54 5.98 11.38
C TRP A 54 11.18 6.26 10.73
N ALA A 55 10.42 7.22 11.27
CA ALA A 55 9.11 7.60 10.73
C ALA A 55 9.22 8.18 9.32
N GLN A 56 10.17 9.09 9.07
CA GLN A 56 10.42 9.63 7.73
C GLN A 56 10.83 8.54 6.74
N SER A 57 11.73 7.65 7.15
CA SER A 57 12.14 6.51 6.32
C SER A 57 10.98 5.56 6.02
N PHE A 58 10.08 5.33 6.98
CA PHE A 58 8.89 4.51 6.80
C PHE A 58 7.93 5.14 5.79
N HIS A 59 7.64 6.44 5.89
CA HIS A 59 6.78 7.15 4.94
C HIS A 59 7.33 7.13 3.52
N ARG A 60 8.64 7.35 3.36
CA ARG A 60 9.33 7.31 2.06
C ARG A 60 9.29 5.90 1.46
N LYS A 61 9.64 4.87 2.22
CA LYS A 61 9.59 3.47 1.77
C LYS A 61 8.16 3.03 1.45
N GLY A 62 7.19 3.44 2.26
CA GLY A 62 5.77 3.17 2.04
C GLY A 62 5.27 3.75 0.72
N LEU A 63 5.66 4.98 0.38
CA LEU A 63 5.32 5.59 -0.91
C LEU A 63 5.93 4.83 -2.10
N PHE A 64 7.22 4.49 -2.04
CA PHE A 64 7.86 3.69 -3.09
C PHE A 64 7.20 2.32 -3.28
N LEU A 65 6.83 1.67 -2.17
CA LEU A 65 6.10 0.41 -2.20
C LEU A 65 4.72 0.57 -2.84
N SER A 66 3.97 1.62 -2.48
CA SER A 66 2.66 1.90 -3.07
C SER A 66 2.74 2.17 -4.57
N ILE A 67 3.71 2.95 -5.03
CA ILE A 67 3.93 3.21 -6.46
C ILE A 67 4.26 1.90 -7.19
N GLY A 68 5.19 1.10 -6.65
CA GLY A 68 5.55 -0.19 -7.24
C GLY A 68 4.37 -1.15 -7.31
N PHE A 69 3.55 -1.20 -6.25
CA PHE A 69 2.36 -2.05 -6.19
C PHE A 69 1.32 -1.65 -7.26
N ILE A 70 1.07 -0.36 -7.43
CA ILE A 70 0.17 0.13 -8.48
C ILE A 70 0.70 -0.27 -9.86
N LEU A 71 1.98 -0.03 -10.16
CA LEU A 71 2.55 -0.33 -11.46
C LEU A 71 2.51 -1.83 -11.81
N LEU A 72 2.68 -2.71 -10.81
CA LEU A 72 2.70 -4.15 -11.01
C LEU A 72 1.28 -4.75 -11.13
N PHE A 73 0.34 -4.29 -10.31
CA PHE A 73 -0.96 -4.97 -10.16
C PHE A 73 -2.12 -4.23 -10.85
N ALA A 74 -2.05 -2.90 -11.02
CA ALA A 74 -3.14 -2.16 -11.66
C ALA A 74 -3.39 -2.58 -13.13
N PRO A 75 -2.38 -2.80 -13.99
CA PRO A 75 -2.63 -3.20 -15.37
C PRO A 75 -3.33 -4.56 -15.45
N GLY A 76 -2.93 -5.53 -14.63
CA GLY A 76 -3.54 -6.85 -14.59
C GLY A 76 -5.01 -6.81 -14.16
N ILE A 77 -5.35 -5.95 -13.20
CA ILE A 77 -6.74 -5.79 -12.74
C ILE A 77 -7.59 -5.02 -13.77
N LEU A 78 -7.04 -3.96 -14.37
CA LEU A 78 -7.76 -3.13 -15.34
C LEU A 78 -8.02 -3.83 -16.68
N LEU A 79 -7.08 -4.69 -17.12
CA LEU A 79 -7.18 -5.43 -18.39
C LEU A 79 -7.90 -6.78 -18.25
N SER A 80 -8.18 -7.23 -17.03
CA SER A 80 -8.93 -8.46 -16.74
C SER A 80 -10.45 -8.26 -16.76
N HIS A 81 -10.93 -7.04 -17.01
CA HIS A 81 -12.34 -6.69 -17.09
C HIS A 81 -12.75 -6.36 -18.53
#